data_AF-A0A9W4WUP8-F1
#
_entry.id   AF-A0A9W4WUP8-F1
#
_cell.length_a   1.000
_cell.length_b   1.000
_cell.length_c   1.000
_cell.angle_alpha   90.00
_cell.angle_beta   90.00
_cell.angle_gamma   90.00
#
_symmetry.space_group_name_H-M   'P 1'
#
loop_
_entity.id
_entity.type
_entity.pdbx_description
1 polymer ?
#
loop_
_entity_poly.entity_id
_entity_poly.type
_entity_poly.pdbx_seq_one_letter_code
_entity_poly.pdbx_strand_id
1 'polypeptide(L)'
;MSDLNLLIRESYFNGILKIDGQIKPIWILLVDEGPDENLHYMKNILQYCRMFHIFDLNYLSIQTHTSGQSVFNLIECSMAILSQKLASIILPIDKYDFHFNSQGQVVDLELAMKNFCYASEVLCTL
;
A
#
# COMPACT_ATOMS: atom_id res chain seq x y z
N MET A 1 -1.13 -10.18 -0.19
CA MET A 1 -1.28 -11.39 0.66
C MET A 1 -0.55 -12.55 0.02
N SER A 2 0.44 -13.11 0.70
CA SER A 2 0.94 -14.46 0.42
C SER A 2 -0.24 -15.41 0.33
N ASP A 3 -0.33 -16.22 -0.72
CA ASP A 3 -1.47 -17.12 -0.93
C ASP A 3 -1.54 -18.09 0.26
N LEU A 4 -2.55 -17.94 1.13
CA LEU A 4 -2.71 -18.79 2.32
C LEU A 4 -2.76 -20.29 1.93
N ASN A 5 -3.15 -20.60 0.70
CA ASN A 5 -3.04 -21.95 0.14
C ASN A 5 -1.59 -22.48 0.12
N LEU A 6 -0.61 -21.62 -0.17
CA LEU A 6 0.81 -21.98 -0.12
C LEU A 6 1.22 -22.29 1.32
N LEU A 7 0.83 -21.45 2.29
CA LEU A 7 1.17 -21.67 3.70
C LEU A 7 0.71 -23.03 4.23
N ILE A 8 -0.46 -23.52 3.80
CA ILE A 8 -0.96 -24.85 4.19
C ILE A 8 -0.16 -25.99 3.56
N ARG A 9 0.43 -25.75 2.38
CA ARG A 9 1.24 -26.74 1.65
C ARG A 9 2.67 -26.80 2.18
N GLU A 10 3.17 -25.69 2.69
CA GLU A 10 4.49 -25.59 3.30
C GLU A 10 4.59 -26.43 4.57
N SER A 11 5.53 -27.39 4.58
CA SER A 11 5.71 -28.31 5.71
C SER A 11 6.08 -27.60 7.02
N TYR A 12 6.76 -26.45 6.90
CA TYR A 12 7.15 -25.60 8.01
C TYR A 12 5.96 -25.20 8.90
N PHE A 13 4.78 -24.95 8.30
CA PHE A 13 3.59 -24.51 9.04
C PHE A 13 2.67 -25.65 9.47
N ASN A 14 2.99 -26.91 9.17
CA ASN A 14 2.10 -28.04 9.49
C ASN A 14 1.75 -28.13 10.99
N GLY A 15 2.72 -27.94 11.89
CA GLY A 15 2.44 -27.97 13.34
C GLY A 15 1.53 -26.82 13.81
N ILE A 16 1.48 -25.72 13.05
CA ILE A 16 0.67 -24.54 13.35
C ILE A 16 -0.71 -24.68 12.74
N LEU A 17 -0.82 -25.13 11.49
CA LEU A 17 -2.06 -25.14 10.71
C LEU A 17 -2.79 -26.48 10.74
N LYS A 18 -2.16 -27.56 11.21
CA LYS A 18 -2.73 -28.91 11.21
C LYS A 18 -2.66 -29.59 12.57
N ILE A 19 -3.59 -30.49 12.82
CA ILE A 19 -3.60 -31.47 13.92
C ILE A 19 -3.76 -32.83 13.26
N ASP A 20 -2.86 -33.77 13.56
CA ASP A 20 -2.86 -35.12 12.97
C ASP A 20 -2.94 -35.14 11.43
N GLY A 21 -2.27 -34.16 10.79
CA GLY A 21 -2.25 -34.01 9.34
C GLY A 21 -3.50 -33.37 8.73
N GLN A 22 -4.54 -33.11 9.52
CA GLN A 22 -5.76 -32.42 9.09
C GLN A 22 -5.70 -30.94 9.42
N ILE A 23 -6.29 -30.09 8.57
CA ILE A 23 -6.33 -28.64 8.80
C ILE A 23 -7.09 -28.35 10.10
N LYS A 24 -6.54 -27.46 10.93
CA LYS A 24 -7.19 -27.05 12.17
C LYS A 24 -8.56 -26.43 11.86
N PRO A 25 -9.62 -26.81 12.58
CA PRO A 25 -10.98 -26.37 12.27
C PRO A 25 -11.25 -24.90 12.64
N ILE A 26 -10.37 -24.26 13.43
CA ILE A 26 -10.58 -22.90 13.95
C ILE A 26 -9.39 -22.03 13.57
N TRP A 27 -9.64 -20.98 12.80
CA TRP A 27 -8.63 -20.02 12.36
C TRP A 27 -8.96 -18.61 12.86
N ILE A 28 -7.95 -17.94 13.41
CA ILE A 28 -8.00 -16.53 13.81
C ILE A 28 -6.83 -15.84 13.12
N LEU A 29 -7.13 -14.94 12.20
CA LEU A 29 -6.14 -14.19 11.42
C LEU A 29 -6.12 -12.75 11.91
N LEU A 30 -4.94 -12.25 12.26
CA LEU A 30 -4.71 -10.84 12.56
C LEU A 30 -4.12 -10.18 11.32
N VAL A 31 -4.79 -9.16 10.79
CA VAL A 31 -4.37 -8.42 9.60
C VAL A 31 -4.18 -6.97 9.98
N ASP A 32 -3.05 -6.40 9.56
CA ASP A 32 -2.67 -5.03 9.88
C ASP A 32 -3.60 -4.02 9.17
N GLU A 33 -3.80 -4.20 7.87
CA GLU A 33 -4.61 -3.27 7.08
C GLU A 33 -6.11 -3.30 7.46
N GLY A 34 -6.62 -2.12 7.80
CA GLY A 34 -8.05 -1.89 8.05
C GLY A 34 -8.92 -1.97 6.79
N PRO A 35 -10.26 -1.88 6.94
CA PRO A 35 -11.20 -1.87 5.81
C PRO A 35 -10.99 -0.69 4.85
N ASP A 36 -10.52 0.42 5.41
CA ASP A 36 -10.24 1.70 4.75
C ASP A 36 -8.87 1.74 4.06
N GLU A 37 -7.90 0.98 4.57
CA GLU A 37 -6.53 0.91 4.03
C GLU A 37 -6.41 -0.17 2.94
N ASN A 38 -7.18 -1.25 3.06
CA ASN A 38 -7.12 -2.36 2.12
C ASN A 38 -7.97 -2.10 0.87
N LEU A 39 -7.34 -1.66 -0.22
CA LEU A 39 -7.99 -1.46 -1.53
C LEU A 39 -8.71 -2.71 -2.08
N HIS A 40 -8.44 -3.89 -1.53
CA HIS A 40 -9.03 -5.16 -1.92
C HIS A 40 -9.87 -5.81 -0.80
N TYR A 41 -10.30 -5.04 0.21
CA TYR A 41 -11.03 -5.55 1.37
C TYR A 41 -12.18 -6.50 1.00
N MET A 42 -13.06 -6.09 0.08
CA MET A 42 -14.18 -6.93 -0.38
C MET A 42 -13.72 -8.20 -1.11
N LYS A 43 -12.66 -8.11 -1.91
CA LYS A 43 -12.08 -9.26 -2.61
C LYS A 43 -11.45 -10.25 -1.62
N ASN A 44 -10.84 -9.74 -0.56
CA ASN A 44 -10.26 -10.55 0.52
C ASN A 44 -11.37 -11.25 1.32
N ILE A 45 -12.48 -10.57 1.64
CA ILE A 45 -13.65 -11.20 2.28
C ILE A 45 -14.16 -12.38 1.46
N LEU A 46 -14.38 -12.17 0.15
CA LEU A 46 -14.82 -13.23 -0.75
C LEU A 46 -13.84 -14.41 -0.76
N GLN A 47 -12.54 -14.14 -0.73
CA GLN A 47 -11.52 -15.17 -0.66
C GLN A 47 -11.57 -15.93 0.67
N TYR A 48 -11.73 -15.26 1.80
CA TYR A 48 -11.87 -15.89 3.10
C TYR A 48 -13.11 -16.79 3.19
N CYS A 49 -14.26 -16.35 2.65
CA CYS A 49 -15.46 -17.18 2.56
C CYS A 49 -15.22 -18.45 1.74
N ARG A 50 -14.51 -18.33 0.60
CA ARG A 50 -14.13 -19.50 -0.21
C ARG A 50 -13.24 -20.45 0.56
N MET A 51 -12.24 -19.93 1.27
CA MET A 51 -11.32 -20.74 2.07
C MET A 51 -12.02 -21.45 3.23
N PHE A 52 -12.96 -20.79 3.89
CA PHE A 52 -13.79 -21.41 4.94
C PHE A 52 -14.47 -22.68 4.43
N HIS A 53 -15.05 -22.63 3.23
CA HIS A 53 -15.66 -23.80 2.60
C HIS A 53 -14.64 -24.82 2.10
N ILE A 54 -13.57 -24.40 1.44
CA ILE A 54 -12.58 -25.32 0.84
C ILE A 54 -11.85 -26.12 1.92
N PHE A 55 -11.56 -25.51 3.07
CA PHE A 55 -10.84 -26.16 4.17
C PHE A 55 -11.76 -26.77 5.22
N ASP A 56 -13.07 -26.70 5.02
CA ASP A 56 -14.08 -27.21 5.95
C ASP A 56 -13.85 -26.71 7.39
N LEU A 57 -13.64 -25.41 7.53
CA LEU A 57 -13.40 -24.80 8.83
C LEU A 57 -14.70 -24.74 9.64
N ASN A 58 -14.62 -25.00 10.93
CA ASN A 58 -15.73 -24.78 11.87
C ASN A 58 -15.86 -23.30 12.26
N TYR A 59 -14.74 -22.56 12.24
CA TYR A 59 -14.72 -21.14 12.59
C TYR A 59 -13.57 -20.40 11.91
N LEU A 60 -13.88 -19.23 11.37
CA LEU A 60 -12.91 -18.30 10.80
C LEU A 60 -13.20 -16.88 11.29
N SER A 61 -12.21 -16.27 11.94
CA SER A 61 -12.24 -14.85 12.33
C SER A 61 -11.07 -14.13 11.69
N ILE A 62 -11.35 -13.00 11.05
CA ILE A 62 -10.35 -12.05 10.58
C ILE A 62 -10.50 -10.80 11.44
N GLN A 63 -9.47 -10.47 12.20
CA GLN A 63 -9.41 -9.25 12.99
C GLN A 63 -8.50 -8.26 12.27
N THR A 64 -9.05 -7.11 11.93
CA THR A 64 -8.31 -6.00 11.33
C THR A 64 -8.19 -4.87 12.34
N HIS A 65 -7.24 -3.96 12.14
CA HIS A 65 -7.31 -2.68 12.82
C HIS A 65 -8.63 -1.98 12.49
N THR A 66 -9.13 -1.19 13.45
CA THR A 66 -10.35 -0.40 13.21
C THR A 66 -10.00 0.77 12.32
N SER A 67 -10.93 1.12 11.41
CA SER A 67 -10.74 2.20 10.46
C SER A 67 -10.35 3.50 11.17
N GLY A 68 -9.30 4.15 10.67
CA GLY A 68 -8.78 5.40 11.17
C GLY A 68 -7.99 5.36 12.49
N GLN A 69 -7.74 4.17 13.06
CA GLN A 69 -6.88 4.03 14.25
C GLN A 69 -5.40 3.80 13.93
N SER A 70 -5.01 3.66 12.67
CA SER A 70 -3.58 3.57 12.35
C SER A 70 -2.89 4.88 12.70
N VAL A 71 -1.67 4.77 13.26
CA VAL A 71 -0.81 5.95 13.46
C VAL A 71 -0.52 6.62 12.11
N PHE A 72 -0.54 5.82 11.03
CA PHE A 72 -0.45 6.29 9.67
C PHE A 72 -1.63 7.19 9.29
N ASN A 73 -2.86 6.93 9.71
CA ASN A 73 -4.01 7.79 9.40
C ASN A 73 -3.80 9.26 9.87
N LEU A 74 -3.12 9.49 11.00
CA LEU A 74 -2.75 10.87 11.42
C LEU A 74 -1.73 11.50 10.47
N ILE A 75 -0.72 10.73 10.07
CA ILE A 75 0.31 11.17 9.13
C ILE A 75 -0.31 11.39 7.75
N GLU A 76 -1.10 10.45 7.24
CA GLU A 76 -1.84 10.53 5.98
C GLU A 76 -2.84 11.67 5.99
N CYS A 77 -3.59 11.93 7.07
CA CYS A 77 -4.46 13.10 7.19
C CYS A 77 -3.66 14.41 7.17
N SER A 78 -2.52 14.47 7.88
CA SER A 78 -1.65 15.65 7.85
C SER A 78 -1.02 15.87 6.46
N MET A 79 -0.63 14.78 5.79
CA MET A 79 -0.12 14.79 4.43
C MET A 79 -1.23 15.01 3.41
N ALA A 80 -2.50 14.72 3.69
CA ALA A 80 -3.61 14.91 2.76
C ALA A 80 -3.84 16.40 2.50
N ILE A 81 -3.72 17.24 3.54
CA ILE A 81 -3.80 18.70 3.40
C ILE A 81 -2.63 19.22 2.55
N LEU A 82 -1.41 18.75 2.81
CA LEU A 82 -0.22 19.09 2.01
C LEU A 82 -0.35 18.59 0.57
N SER A 83 -0.78 17.34 0.39
CA SER A 83 -1.00 16.70 -0.91
C SER A 83 -2.08 17.42 -1.70
N GLN A 84 -3.16 17.88 -1.06
CA GLN A 84 -4.20 18.66 -1.71
C GLN A 84 -3.66 20.02 -2.18
N LYS A 85 -2.84 20.69 -1.38
CA LYS A 85 -2.15 21.92 -1.80
C LYS A 85 -1.21 21.66 -2.98
N LEU A 86 -0.45 20.56 -2.94
CA LEU A 86 0.53 20.17 -3.97
C LEU A 86 -0.10 19.61 -5.25
N ALA A 87 -1.27 18.96 -5.18
CA ALA A 87 -1.92 18.30 -6.31
C ALA A 87 -2.35 19.25 -7.44
N SER A 88 -2.38 20.56 -7.18
CA SER A 88 -2.69 21.59 -8.19
C SER A 88 -1.47 22.43 -8.58
N ILE A 89 -0.29 22.13 -8.06
CA ILE A 89 0.94 22.89 -8.34
C ILE A 89 1.61 22.29 -9.57
N ILE A 90 1.68 23.08 -10.64
CA ILE A 90 2.51 22.77 -11.80
C ILE A 90 3.86 23.44 -11.58
N LEU A 91 4.90 22.64 -11.37
CA LEU A 91 6.26 23.16 -11.22
C LEU A 91 6.82 23.55 -12.58
N PRO A 92 7.38 24.78 -12.72
CA PRO A 92 7.98 25.22 -13.97
C PRO A 92 9.34 24.53 -14.17
N ILE A 93 9.33 23.41 -14.90
CA ILE A 93 10.52 22.59 -15.15
C ILE A 93 11.47 23.18 -16.21
N ASP A 94 11.00 24.18 -16.96
CA ASP A 94 11.66 24.76 -18.14
C ASP A 94 11.65 26.30 -18.08
N LYS A 95 11.61 26.88 -16.87
CA LYS A 95 11.54 28.34 -16.66
C LYS A 95 12.54 29.13 -17.51
N TYR A 96 13.78 28.64 -17.58
CA TYR A 96 14.88 29.31 -18.27
C TYR A 96 15.07 28.81 -19.70
N ASP A 97 14.99 27.49 -19.92
CA ASP A 97 14.91 26.83 -21.24
C ASP A 97 14.70 25.32 -21.03
N PHE A 98 14.48 24.58 -22.14
CA PHE A 98 14.41 23.12 -22.17
C PHE A 98 15.79 22.50 -21.96
N HIS A 99 15.91 21.65 -20.94
CA HIS A 99 17.13 20.92 -20.62
C HIS A 99 17.04 19.41 -20.90
N PHE A 100 15.94 18.98 -21.53
CA PHE A 100 15.68 17.58 -21.92
C PHE A 100 15.78 17.39 -23.43
N ASN A 101 16.26 16.23 -23.87
CA ASN A 101 16.10 15.79 -25.25
C ASN A 101 14.70 15.21 -25.53
N SER A 102 14.44 14.82 -26.78
CA SER A 102 13.19 14.18 -27.20
C SER A 102 12.89 12.83 -26.53
N GLN A 103 13.86 12.25 -25.82
CA GLN A 103 13.73 11.00 -25.06
C GLN A 103 13.55 11.26 -23.55
N GLY A 104 13.48 12.53 -23.13
CA GLY A 104 13.33 12.92 -21.72
C GLY A 104 14.62 12.82 -20.89
N GLN A 105 15.78 12.70 -21.52
CA GLN A 105 17.07 12.67 -20.82
C GLN A 105 17.62 14.09 -20.67
N VAL A 106 18.23 14.37 -19.51
CA VAL A 106 18.88 15.65 -19.24
C VAL A 106 20.12 15.79 -20.14
N VAL A 107 20.13 16.81 -20.98
CA VAL A 107 21.25 17.14 -21.89
C VAL A 107 22.08 18.31 -21.41
N ASP A 108 21.51 19.17 -20.57
CA ASP A 108 22.20 20.31 -19.95
C ASP A 108 22.01 20.27 -18.43
N LEU A 109 23.05 19.84 -17.72
CA LEU A 109 23.03 19.69 -16.27
C LEU A 109 22.98 21.04 -15.55
N GLU A 110 23.66 22.06 -16.06
CA GLU A 110 23.73 23.37 -15.42
C GLU A 110 22.36 24.06 -15.51
N LEU A 111 21.73 23.98 -16.67
CA LEU A 111 20.38 24.48 -16.89
C LEU A 111 19.34 23.68 -16.08
N ALA A 112 19.50 22.35 -15.98
CA ALA A 112 18.65 21.51 -15.14
C ALA A 112 18.71 21.95 -13.66
N MET A 113 19.91 22.17 -13.13
CA MET A 113 20.10 22.65 -11.76
C MET A 113 19.45 24.02 -11.55
N LYS A 114 19.60 24.93 -12.52
CA LYS A 114 19.01 26.28 -12.44
C LYS A 114 17.48 26.26 -12.45
N ASN A 115 16.88 25.45 -13.33
CA ASN A 115 15.43 25.24 -13.36
C ASN A 115 14.92 24.57 -12.06
N PHE A 116 15.65 23.59 -11.53
CA PHE A 116 15.31 22.91 -10.28
C PHE A 116 15.36 23.85 -9.06
N CYS A 117 16.39 24.70 -8.97
CA CYS A 117 16.48 25.73 -7.92
C CYS A 117 15.26 26.66 -7.98
N TYR A 118 14.87 27.13 -9.16
CA TYR A 118 13.71 28.00 -9.31
C TYR A 118 12.39 27.30 -8.97
N ALA A 119 12.19 26.05 -9.40
CA ALA A 119 11.02 25.26 -9.01
C ALA A 119 10.95 25.08 -7.48
N SER A 120 12.11 24.94 -6.82
CA SER A 120 12.22 24.86 -5.36
C SER A 120 11.86 26.19 -4.69
N GLU A 121 12.31 27.32 -5.23
CA GLU A 121 11.90 28.66 -4.74
C GLU A 121 10.38 28.87 -4.85
N VAL A 122 9.77 28.46 -5.97
CA VAL A 122 8.32 28.52 -6.16
C VAL A 122 7.60 27.66 -5.11
N LEU A 123 8.09 26.43 -4.85
CA LEU A 123 7.56 25.57 -3.78
C LEU A 123 7.65 26.22 -2.40
N CYS A 124 8.74 26.91 -2.10
CA CYS A 124 8.93 27.59 -0.81
C CYS A 124 7.99 28.79 -0.60
N THR A 125 7.32 29.29 -1.64
CA THR A 125 6.37 30.41 -1.54
C THR A 125 4.91 30.00 -1.34
N LEU A 126 4.62 28.70 -1.27
CA LEU A 126 3.28 28.10 -1.16
C LEU A 126 2.92 27.72 0.29
#